data_AF-A0A7C3K8U5-F1
#
_entry.id   AF-A0A7C3K8U5-F1
#
_cell.length_a   1.000
_cell.length_b   1.000
_cell.length_c   1.000
_cell.angle_alpha   90.00
_cell.angle_beta   90.00
_cell.angle_gamma   90.00
#
_symmetry.space_group_name_H-M   'P 1'
#
loop_
_entity.id
_entity.type
_entity.pdbx_description
1 polymer ?
#
loop_
_entity_poly.entity_id
_entity_poly.type
_entity_poly.pdbx_seq_one_letter_code
_entity_poly.pdbx_strand_id
1 'polypeptide(L)'
;MTAATRTRARPATTSGLIQTVSCPDLRVLLIPHGSDMKRRRPNSAGPSRVPRGRRAPICGRQAGLTLLEVVISLVLLGMLSSMVFGAISFMQSAADYQLRRLDAVEVAHRVVMQHIDNRELLRGQPRRVEQNGRVFHFELREELLVQEESEGEGPTRRTAQRSDQSELTEILSQKLHQVTVDVYAEDEKTGKWGGEPLATIVRVFDPTVNLNGDDEAVLRWILSKLNEEKERRGGASAPSGSGAPAPQGSPGGNTGVRPR
;
A
#
# COMPACT_ATOMS: atom_id res chain seq x y z
N MET A 1 9.72 50.70 -23.40
CA MET A 1 8.82 49.54 -23.16
C MET A 1 9.62 48.51 -22.40
N THR A 2 9.45 48.46 -21.07
CA THR A 2 10.34 47.78 -20.14
C THR A 2 9.61 46.57 -19.57
N ALA A 3 10.08 45.35 -19.88
CA ALA A 3 9.46 44.11 -19.44
C ALA A 3 9.88 43.79 -18.00
N ALA A 4 8.90 43.72 -17.09
CA ALA A 4 9.11 43.40 -15.68
C ALA A 4 9.10 41.87 -15.47
N THR A 5 10.27 41.32 -15.15
CA THR A 5 10.46 39.90 -14.80
C THR A 5 9.90 39.66 -13.40
N ARG A 6 8.77 38.95 -13.32
CA ARG A 6 8.09 38.63 -12.04
C ARG A 6 8.68 37.35 -11.45
N THR A 7 9.64 37.51 -10.56
CA THR A 7 10.22 36.44 -9.74
C THR A 7 9.14 35.89 -8.78
N ARG A 8 8.62 34.68 -9.05
CA ARG A 8 7.71 33.98 -8.13
C ARG A 8 8.51 33.40 -6.96
N ALA A 9 8.28 33.95 -5.77
CA ALA A 9 8.73 33.40 -4.51
C ALA A 9 8.09 32.01 -4.28
N ARG A 10 8.91 31.02 -3.91
CA ARG A 10 8.46 29.69 -3.51
C ARG A 10 7.73 29.77 -2.16
N PRO A 11 6.59 29.09 -1.97
CA PRO A 11 5.96 28.98 -0.67
C PRO A 11 6.84 28.17 0.28
N ALA A 12 7.02 28.68 1.50
CA ALA A 12 7.74 27.99 2.56
C ALA A 12 7.07 26.65 2.86
N THR A 13 7.85 25.58 2.81
CA THR A 13 7.47 24.25 3.27
C THR A 13 7.26 24.34 4.78
N THR A 14 6.00 24.46 5.20
CA THR A 14 5.60 24.32 6.61
C THR A 14 5.89 22.88 7.00
N SER A 15 6.98 22.67 7.74
CA SER A 15 7.27 21.41 8.42
C SER A 15 6.10 21.09 9.36
N GLY A 16 5.18 20.27 8.87
CA GLY A 16 4.13 19.67 9.67
C GLY A 16 4.79 18.79 10.72
N LEU A 17 4.76 19.27 11.95
CA LEU A 17 5.07 18.50 13.14
C LEU A 17 4.17 17.25 13.08
N ILE A 18 4.78 16.08 12.92
CA ILE A 18 4.08 14.80 12.98
C ILE A 18 3.57 14.67 14.41
N GLN A 19 2.36 15.16 14.66
CA GLN A 19 1.58 14.75 15.80
C GLN A 19 1.23 13.29 15.54
N THR A 20 1.99 12.41 16.18
CA THR A 20 1.54 11.04 16.40
C THR A 20 0.24 11.15 17.18
N VAL A 21 -0.87 11.03 16.48
CA VAL A 21 -2.18 10.83 17.11
C VAL A 21 -2.06 9.48 17.80
N SER A 22 -1.74 9.54 19.09
CA SER A 22 -1.82 8.40 19.99
C SER A 22 -3.28 7.97 19.99
N CYS A 23 -3.60 6.97 19.17
CA CYS A 23 -4.85 6.24 19.29
C CYS A 23 -4.92 5.77 20.75
N PRO A 24 -5.90 6.21 21.55
CA PRO A 24 -6.09 5.65 22.86
C PRO A 24 -6.31 4.16 22.67
N ASP A 25 -5.39 3.41 23.24
CA ASP A 25 -5.37 1.97 23.51
C ASP A 25 -6.78 1.38 23.40
N LEU A 26 -7.17 1.04 22.17
CA LEU A 26 -8.42 0.37 21.88
C LEU A 26 -8.14 -1.08 22.26
N ARG A 27 -8.14 -1.31 23.57
CA ARG A 27 -8.18 -2.62 24.18
C ARG A 27 -9.42 -3.28 23.63
N VAL A 28 -9.23 -3.98 22.52
CA VAL A 28 -10.14 -4.99 22.01
C VAL A 28 -10.31 -5.95 23.17
N LEU A 29 -11.37 -5.71 23.94
CA LEU A 29 -11.95 -6.69 24.84
C LEU A 29 -12.35 -7.85 23.93
N LEU A 30 -11.39 -8.75 23.71
CA LEU A 30 -11.62 -10.11 23.26
C LEU A 30 -12.63 -10.68 24.26
N ILE A 31 -13.90 -10.61 23.91
CA ILE A 31 -14.95 -11.35 24.60
C ILE A 31 -14.58 -12.81 24.37
N PRO A 32 -14.13 -13.56 25.40
CA PRO A 32 -13.84 -14.97 25.21
C PRO A 32 -15.14 -15.65 24.84
N HIS A 33 -15.18 -16.22 23.64
CA HIS A 33 -16.27 -17.07 23.19
C HIS A 33 -16.18 -18.38 23.99
N GLY A 34 -16.71 -18.36 25.20
CA GLY A 34 -16.78 -19.48 26.12
C GLY A 34 -17.83 -20.49 25.65
N SER A 35 -17.50 -21.25 24.62
CA SER A 35 -18.24 -22.42 24.19
C SER A 35 -17.78 -23.66 24.96
N ASP A 36 -18.08 -23.74 26.25
CA ASP A 36 -18.23 -25.03 26.91
C ASP A 36 -18.89 -24.89 28.29
N MET A 37 -20.21 -25.09 28.36
CA MET A 37 -20.82 -25.45 29.63
C MET A 37 -21.80 -26.60 29.46
N LYS A 38 -21.16 -27.75 29.34
CA LYS A 38 -21.63 -29.10 29.58
C LYS A 38 -22.59 -29.18 30.77
N ARG A 39 -23.80 -29.62 30.45
CA ARG A 39 -24.78 -30.31 31.31
C ARG A 39 -24.22 -30.88 32.62
N ARG A 40 -24.83 -30.48 33.74
CA ARG A 40 -25.25 -31.42 34.82
C ARG A 40 -26.59 -30.97 35.42
N ARG A 41 -27.60 -31.83 35.25
CA ARG A 41 -28.81 -31.95 36.11
C ARG A 41 -28.37 -32.56 37.48
N PRO A 42 -29.24 -32.91 38.46
CA PRO A 42 -30.68 -32.65 38.70
C PRO A 42 -31.01 -32.21 40.16
N ASN A 43 -32.30 -31.94 40.41
CA ASN A 43 -33.06 -32.11 41.66
C ASN A 43 -32.32 -32.22 43.01
N SER A 44 -32.57 -31.26 43.89
CA SER A 44 -32.79 -31.56 45.31
C SER A 44 -34.08 -30.91 45.78
N ALA A 45 -35.05 -31.78 46.07
CA ALA A 45 -36.28 -31.44 46.75
C ALA A 45 -35.96 -31.07 48.21
N GLY A 46 -36.36 -29.86 48.61
CA GLY A 46 -36.35 -29.44 50.01
C GLY A 46 -37.59 -28.62 50.30
N PRO A 47 -38.56 -29.10 51.11
CA PRO A 47 -39.70 -28.30 51.53
C PRO A 47 -39.29 -27.37 52.68
N SER A 48 -38.66 -26.24 52.35
CA SER A 48 -38.45 -25.15 53.32
C SER A 48 -39.70 -24.27 53.36
N ARG A 49 -40.65 -24.68 54.22
CA ARG A 49 -41.74 -23.82 54.70
C ARG A 49 -41.12 -22.65 55.49
N VAL A 50 -41.07 -21.48 54.86
CA VAL A 50 -40.84 -20.19 55.55
C VAL A 50 -42.20 -19.50 55.74
N PRO A 51 -42.39 -18.78 56.86
CA PRO A 51 -43.70 -18.40 57.37
C PRO A 51 -44.39 -17.39 56.46
N ARG A 52 -45.71 -17.59 56.29
CA ARG A 52 -46.65 -16.61 55.74
C ARG A 52 -46.68 -15.37 56.63
N GLY A 53 -45.74 -14.46 56.41
CA GLY A 53 -45.82 -13.09 56.89
C GLY A 53 -47.02 -12.42 56.24
N ARG A 54 -48.02 -12.08 57.05
CA ARG A 54 -49.18 -11.28 56.65
C ARG A 54 -48.69 -10.01 55.96
N ARG A 55 -48.85 -9.94 54.64
CA ARG A 55 -48.74 -8.69 53.89
C ARG A 55 -49.86 -7.79 54.38
N ALA A 56 -49.51 -6.78 55.17
CA ALA A 56 -50.41 -5.68 55.43
C ALA A 56 -50.81 -5.05 54.08
N PRO A 57 -52.10 -4.77 53.83
CA PRO A 57 -52.48 -3.98 52.68
C PRO A 57 -51.90 -2.58 52.90
N ILE A 58 -50.88 -2.22 52.14
CA ILE A 58 -50.44 -0.84 52.04
C ILE A 58 -51.54 -0.10 51.27
N CYS A 59 -52.62 0.25 51.98
CA CYS A 59 -53.58 1.26 51.55
C CYS A 59 -52.93 2.63 51.72
N GLY A 60 -51.87 2.87 50.95
CA GLY A 60 -51.20 4.16 50.81
C GLY A 60 -51.72 4.83 49.56
N ARG A 61 -52.64 5.79 49.74
CA ARG A 61 -53.12 6.81 48.79
C ARG A 61 -52.45 6.79 47.39
N GLN A 62 -53.04 6.02 46.49
CA GLN A 62 -52.84 6.13 45.05
C GLN A 62 -53.81 7.21 44.52
N ALA A 63 -53.39 8.47 44.46
CA ALA A 63 -54.03 9.49 43.62
C ALA A 63 -53.24 10.80 43.71
N GLY A 64 -52.40 11.08 42.71
CA GLY A 64 -51.76 12.40 42.59
C GLY A 64 -50.42 12.46 41.85
N LEU A 65 -49.78 11.32 41.53
CA LEU A 65 -48.45 11.29 40.89
C LEU A 65 -48.47 10.97 39.38
N THR A 66 -49.63 10.72 38.78
CA THR A 66 -49.70 10.15 37.42
C THR A 66 -49.30 11.10 36.31
N LEU A 67 -49.59 12.41 36.40
CA LEU A 67 -49.27 13.34 35.31
C LEU A 67 -47.77 13.63 35.22
N LEU A 68 -47.13 13.93 36.36
CA LEU A 68 -45.71 14.24 36.40
C LEU A 68 -44.86 13.01 36.05
N GLU A 69 -45.26 11.82 36.50
CA GLU A 69 -44.62 10.55 36.13
C GLU A 69 -44.71 10.27 34.63
N VAL A 70 -45.87 10.50 34.01
CA VAL A 70 -46.04 10.35 32.56
C VAL A 70 -45.15 11.35 31.80
N VAL A 71 -45.11 12.63 32.23
CA VAL A 71 -44.25 13.64 31.59
C VAL A 71 -42.77 13.27 31.71
N ILE A 72 -42.30 12.86 32.89
CA ILE A 72 -40.90 12.42 33.07
C ILE A 72 -40.62 11.19 32.22
N SER A 73 -41.53 10.22 32.17
CA SER A 73 -41.38 9.02 31.34
C SER A 73 -41.28 9.37 29.86
N LEU A 74 -42.08 10.34 29.37
CA LEU A 74 -42.00 10.82 28.00
C LEU A 74 -40.70 11.57 27.71
N VAL A 75 -40.22 12.39 28.65
CA VAL A 75 -38.92 13.08 28.51
C VAL A 75 -37.78 12.07 28.47
N LEU A 76 -37.75 11.10 29.38
CA LEU A 76 -36.73 10.04 29.42
C LEU A 76 -36.78 9.18 28.16
N LEU A 77 -37.98 8.82 27.69
CA LEU A 77 -38.15 8.07 26.45
C LEU A 77 -37.68 8.87 25.24
N GLY A 78 -37.94 10.18 25.21
CA GLY A 78 -37.45 11.08 24.16
C GLY A 78 -35.93 11.16 24.13
N MET A 79 -35.29 11.28 25.30
CA MET A 79 -33.82 11.27 25.43
C MET A 79 -33.22 9.92 25.01
N LEU A 80 -33.83 8.80 25.41
CA LEU A 80 -33.38 7.48 25.02
C LEU A 80 -33.50 7.28 23.49
N SER A 81 -34.60 7.74 22.92
CA SER A 81 -34.83 7.67 21.48
C SER A 81 -33.80 8.48 20.70
N SER A 82 -33.50 9.71 21.13
CA SER A 82 -32.51 10.56 20.45
C SER A 82 -31.10 9.97 20.53
N MET A 83 -30.74 9.32 21.64
CA MET A 83 -29.47 8.59 21.75
C MET A 83 -29.39 7.42 20.76
N VAL A 84 -30.46 6.63 20.63
CA VAL A 84 -30.51 5.51 19.67
C VAL A 84 -30.42 6.00 18.23
N PHE A 85 -31.18 7.04 17.86
CA PHE A 85 -31.10 7.62 16.51
C PHE A 85 -29.73 8.23 16.22
N GLY A 86 -29.12 8.89 17.20
CA GLY A 86 -27.76 9.42 17.08
C GLY A 86 -26.74 8.30 16.83
N ALA A 87 -26.84 7.20 17.57
CA ALA A 87 -25.97 6.03 17.39
C ALA A 87 -26.12 5.42 15.99
N ILE A 88 -27.35 5.27 15.48
CA ILE A 88 -27.62 4.74 14.13
C ILE A 88 -27.03 5.67 13.06
N SER A 89 -27.25 6.98 13.17
CA SER A 89 -26.73 7.95 12.21
C SER A 89 -25.19 7.98 12.18
N PHE A 90 -24.56 7.84 13.34
CA PHE A 90 -23.10 7.72 13.45
C PHE A 90 -22.60 6.44 12.77
N MET A 91 -23.24 5.28 13.03
CA MET A 91 -22.87 4.01 12.40
C MET A 91 -23.00 4.04 10.88
N GLN A 92 -24.06 4.65 10.35
CA GLN A 92 -24.24 4.82 8.91
C GLN A 92 -23.15 5.71 8.30
N SER A 93 -22.86 6.84 8.93
CA SER A 93 -21.80 7.75 8.47
C SER A 93 -20.42 7.09 8.48
N ALA A 94 -20.13 6.28 9.51
CA ALA A 94 -18.91 5.51 9.60
C ALA A 94 -18.83 4.42 8.52
N ALA A 95 -19.92 3.69 8.27
CA ALA A 95 -19.97 2.68 7.22
C ALA A 95 -19.75 3.29 5.82
N ASP A 96 -20.40 4.42 5.53
CA ASP A 96 -20.23 5.15 4.27
C ASP A 96 -18.78 5.61 4.07
N TYR A 97 -18.14 6.10 5.13
CA TYR A 97 -16.73 6.48 5.08
C TYR A 97 -15.81 5.28 4.77
N GLN A 98 -16.05 4.13 5.40
CA GLN A 98 -15.27 2.92 5.12
C GLN A 98 -15.46 2.42 3.69
N LEU A 99 -16.69 2.46 3.17
CA LEU A 99 -16.97 2.10 1.78
C LEU A 99 -16.25 3.03 0.79
N ARG A 100 -16.30 4.35 1.01
CA ARG A 100 -15.55 5.32 0.19
C ARG A 100 -14.04 5.08 0.23
N ARG A 101 -13.51 4.71 1.40
CA ARG A 101 -12.10 4.40 1.56
C ARG A 101 -11.71 3.13 0.81
N LEU A 102 -12.56 2.10 0.84
CA LEU A 102 -12.35 0.87 0.07
C LEU A 102 -12.34 1.15 -1.43
N ASP A 103 -13.30 1.94 -1.92
CA ASP A 103 -13.35 2.38 -3.33
C ASP A 103 -12.07 3.15 -3.70
N ALA A 104 -11.60 4.06 -2.84
CA ALA A 104 -10.37 4.82 -3.06
C ALA A 104 -9.12 3.91 -3.11
N VAL A 105 -9.04 2.87 -2.28
CA VAL A 105 -7.97 1.86 -2.30
C VAL A 105 -8.00 1.06 -3.61
N GLU A 106 -9.19 0.69 -4.09
CA GLU A 106 -9.35 -0.02 -5.36
C GLU A 106 -8.89 0.87 -6.54
N VAL A 107 -9.29 2.14 -6.54
CA VAL A 107 -8.84 3.13 -7.53
C VAL A 107 -7.31 3.27 -7.49
N ALA A 108 -6.72 3.44 -6.30
CA ALA A 108 -5.27 3.53 -6.15
C ALA A 108 -4.57 2.29 -6.73
N HIS A 109 -5.08 1.10 -6.43
CA HIS A 109 -4.51 -0.16 -6.95
C HIS A 109 -4.60 -0.24 -8.49
N ARG A 110 -5.74 0.11 -9.07
CA ARG A 110 -5.91 0.15 -10.55
C ARG A 110 -4.96 1.14 -11.20
N VAL A 111 -4.81 2.33 -10.63
CA VAL A 111 -3.86 3.35 -11.12
C VAL A 111 -2.42 2.85 -11.08
N VAL A 112 -2.02 2.18 -9.99
CA VAL A 112 -0.69 1.59 -9.87
C VAL A 112 -0.47 0.51 -10.94
N MET A 113 -1.43 -0.38 -11.16
CA MET A 113 -1.30 -1.43 -12.19
C MET A 113 -1.23 -0.83 -13.60
N GLN A 114 -2.11 0.11 -13.92
CA GLN A 114 -2.07 0.82 -15.20
C GLN A 114 -0.74 1.55 -15.42
N HIS A 115 -0.14 2.09 -14.34
CA HIS A 115 1.18 2.71 -14.42
C HIS A 115 2.29 1.71 -14.74
N ILE A 116 2.23 0.52 -14.14
CA ILE A 116 3.20 -0.55 -14.39
C ILE A 116 3.09 -1.02 -15.84
N ASP A 117 1.87 -1.19 -16.35
CA ASP A 117 1.62 -1.65 -17.71
C ASP A 117 2.02 -0.61 -18.77
N ASN A 118 1.68 0.67 -18.55
CA ASN A 118 1.98 1.73 -19.51
C ASN A 118 2.17 3.10 -18.84
N ARG A 119 3.43 3.45 -18.57
CA ARG A 119 3.81 4.71 -17.89
C ARG A 119 3.43 5.96 -18.68
N GLU A 120 3.42 5.89 -20.01
CA GLU A 120 3.19 7.05 -20.86
C GLU A 120 1.73 7.52 -20.83
N LEU A 121 0.78 6.58 -20.67
CA LEU A 121 -0.65 6.91 -20.66
C LEU A 121 -1.04 7.81 -19.49
N LEU A 122 -0.39 7.66 -18.34
CA LEU A 122 -0.70 8.47 -17.15
C LEU A 122 -0.01 9.84 -17.18
N ARG A 123 0.93 10.08 -18.09
CA ARG A 123 1.56 11.39 -18.26
C ARG A 123 0.66 12.29 -19.09
N GLY A 124 -0.16 13.10 -18.41
CA GLY A 124 -0.96 14.15 -19.04
C GLY A 124 -2.47 13.87 -19.09
N GLN A 125 -2.93 12.70 -18.65
CA GLN A 125 -4.36 12.44 -18.49
C GLN A 125 -4.93 13.22 -17.29
N PRO A 126 -6.22 13.62 -17.36
CA PRO A 126 -6.91 14.18 -16.22
C PRO A 126 -6.87 13.15 -15.08
N ARG A 127 -6.46 13.61 -13.91
CA ARG A 127 -6.30 12.82 -12.67
C ARG A 127 -7.66 12.47 -12.05
N ARG A 128 -8.62 12.00 -12.84
CA ARG A 128 -10.02 11.79 -12.45
C ARG A 128 -10.47 10.38 -12.87
N VAL A 129 -10.99 9.61 -11.92
CA VAL A 129 -11.48 8.24 -12.13
C VAL A 129 -12.85 8.11 -11.48
N GLU A 130 -13.80 7.52 -12.19
CA GLU A 130 -15.12 7.19 -11.64
C GLU A 130 -15.16 5.73 -11.19
N GLN A 131 -15.61 5.48 -9.96
CA GLN A 131 -15.75 4.16 -9.37
C GLN A 131 -17.05 4.12 -8.55
N ASN A 132 -17.92 3.15 -8.83
CA ASN A 132 -19.19 2.97 -8.13
C ASN A 132 -20.07 4.24 -8.08
N GLY A 133 -20.08 5.02 -9.18
CA GLY A 133 -20.83 6.27 -9.29
C GLY A 133 -20.27 7.44 -8.48
N ARG A 134 -19.07 7.28 -7.90
CA ARG A 134 -18.32 8.31 -7.20
C ARG A 134 -17.11 8.71 -8.01
N VAL A 135 -16.68 9.96 -7.87
CA VAL A 135 -15.53 10.48 -8.59
C VAL A 135 -14.36 10.69 -7.64
N PHE A 136 -13.21 10.16 -8.04
CA PHE A 136 -11.96 10.25 -7.31
C PHE A 136 -10.93 10.98 -8.13
N HIS A 137 -10.08 11.74 -7.44
CA HIS A 137 -8.89 12.36 -8.01
C HIS A 137 -7.65 11.69 -7.45
N PHE A 138 -6.58 11.60 -8.23
CA PHE A 138 -5.35 10.95 -7.76
C PHE A 138 -4.09 11.73 -8.08
N GLU A 139 -3.10 11.67 -7.20
CA GLU A 139 -1.75 12.16 -7.47
C GLU A 139 -0.80 10.98 -7.49
N LEU A 140 -0.05 10.85 -8.59
CA LEU A 140 1.00 9.84 -8.72
C LEU A 140 2.36 10.52 -8.55
N ARG A 141 3.19 9.96 -7.67
CA ARG A 141 4.56 10.38 -7.43
C ARG A 141 5.47 9.18 -7.65
N GLU A 142 6.54 9.39 -8.41
CA GLU A 142 7.51 8.35 -8.74
C GLU A 142 8.87 8.78 -8.16
N GLU A 143 9.45 7.92 -7.33
CA GLU A 143 10.73 8.14 -6.67
C GLU A 143 11.66 6.97 -7.00
N LEU A 144 12.91 7.28 -7.37
CA LEU A 144 13.94 6.26 -7.60
C LEU A 144 14.56 5.90 -6.25
N LEU A 145 14.47 4.63 -5.86
CA LEU A 145 15.16 4.11 -4.68
C LEU A 145 16.56 3.67 -5.08
N VAL A 146 17.56 4.38 -4.54
CA VAL A 146 18.97 3.97 -4.62
C VAL A 146 19.29 3.22 -3.34
N GLN A 147 19.70 1.95 -3.48
CA GLN A 147 20.15 1.17 -2.33
C GLN A 147 21.59 1.58 -2.01
N GLU A 148 21.76 2.43 -1.01
CA GLU A 148 23.06 2.65 -0.39
C GLU A 148 23.42 1.39 0.42
N GLU A 149 24.43 0.66 -0.03
CA GLU A 149 25.03 -0.43 0.73
C GLU A 149 25.70 0.19 1.96
N SER A 150 24.99 0.15 3.09
CA SER A 150 25.53 0.68 4.34
C SER A 150 26.57 -0.30 4.85
N GLU A 151 27.85 0.08 4.78
CA GLU A 151 29.00 -0.70 5.27
C GLU A 151 29.03 -0.88 6.81
N GLY A 152 27.93 -0.60 7.52
CA GLY A 152 27.86 -0.70 8.97
C GLY A 152 26.79 -1.69 9.43
N GLU A 153 27.16 -2.64 10.30
CA GLU A 153 26.25 -3.49 11.08
C GLU A 153 25.30 -2.63 11.93
N GLY A 154 24.23 -2.14 11.33
CA GLY A 154 23.22 -1.34 12.00
C GLY A 154 21.93 -1.26 11.17
N PRO A 155 20.75 -1.14 11.81
CA PRO A 155 19.47 -1.09 11.12
C PRO A 155 19.42 0.10 10.16
N THR A 156 19.42 -0.22 8.88
CA THR A 156 19.72 0.69 7.76
C THR A 156 18.56 1.64 7.49
N ARG A 157 18.78 2.94 7.67
CA ARG A 157 17.82 4.00 7.35
C ARG A 157 18.08 4.50 5.92
N ARG A 158 17.18 4.17 4.99
CA ARG A 158 17.28 4.57 3.56
C ARG A 158 17.18 6.10 3.44
N THR A 159 18.17 6.72 2.81
CA THR A 159 18.20 8.16 2.49
C THR A 159 18.45 8.28 0.98
N ALA A 160 17.95 9.33 0.31
CA ALA A 160 18.10 9.50 -1.13
C ALA A 160 19.36 10.32 -1.47
N GLN A 161 20.34 9.74 -2.16
CA GLN A 161 21.60 10.39 -2.53
C GLN A 161 21.87 10.38 -4.06
N ARG A 162 22.68 11.35 -4.51
CA ARG A 162 22.95 11.71 -5.92
C ARG A 162 24.37 11.23 -6.28
N SER A 163 24.48 10.32 -7.26
CA SER A 163 25.67 9.48 -7.52
C SER A 163 26.44 9.88 -8.79
N ASP A 164 27.77 9.69 -8.81
CA ASP A 164 28.67 10.02 -9.95
C ASP A 164 29.79 8.98 -10.25
N GLN A 165 29.92 7.81 -9.58
CA GLN A 165 31.08 6.89 -9.83
C GLN A 165 30.91 5.35 -9.73
N SER A 166 29.72 4.73 -9.70
CA SER A 166 29.62 3.24 -9.67
C SER A 166 29.05 2.59 -10.95
N GLU A 167 29.53 3.00 -12.13
CA GLU A 167 28.85 2.84 -13.43
C GLU A 167 28.50 1.44 -14.00
N LEU A 168 28.77 0.28 -13.37
CA LEU A 168 28.40 -1.03 -13.98
C LEU A 168 27.69 -1.99 -13.04
N THR A 169 28.15 -2.11 -11.80
CA THR A 169 27.42 -2.83 -10.75
C THR A 169 26.22 -2.03 -10.25
N GLU A 170 26.27 -0.68 -10.27
CA GLU A 170 25.15 0.24 -9.97
C GLU A 170 24.09 0.29 -11.10
N ILE A 171 24.49 -0.08 -12.33
CA ILE A 171 23.56 -0.23 -13.47
C ILE A 171 22.74 -1.52 -13.34
N LEU A 172 23.32 -2.58 -12.75
CA LEU A 172 22.68 -3.88 -12.53
C LEU A 172 22.04 -4.02 -11.14
N SER A 173 22.49 -3.26 -10.13
CA SER A 173 21.85 -3.20 -8.82
C SER A 173 20.60 -2.32 -8.89
N GLN A 174 19.54 -2.89 -9.46
CA GLN A 174 18.15 -2.72 -9.03
C GLN A 174 17.74 -1.26 -8.79
N LYS A 175 17.56 -0.51 -9.89
CA LYS A 175 16.83 0.75 -9.87
C LYS A 175 15.37 0.48 -9.50
N LEU A 176 15.09 0.28 -8.21
CA LEU A 176 13.73 0.09 -7.73
C LEU A 176 12.99 1.41 -7.84
N HIS A 177 11.84 1.40 -8.51
CA HIS A 177 10.96 2.56 -8.54
C HIS A 177 9.93 2.41 -7.42
N GLN A 178 9.84 3.42 -6.56
CA GLN A 178 8.74 3.58 -5.63
C GLN A 178 7.69 4.46 -6.29
N VAL A 179 6.48 3.93 -6.44
CA VAL A 179 5.32 4.69 -6.88
C VAL A 179 4.36 4.85 -5.71
N THR A 180 4.09 6.11 -5.40
CA THR A 180 3.13 6.53 -4.39
C THR A 180 1.91 7.11 -5.11
N VAL A 181 0.73 6.56 -4.83
CA VAL A 181 -0.54 7.06 -5.34
C VAL A 181 -1.40 7.52 -4.19
N ASP A 182 -1.68 8.82 -4.17
CA ASP A 182 -2.58 9.47 -3.23
C ASP A 182 -3.94 9.68 -3.88
N VAL A 183 -5.03 9.23 -3.25
CA VAL A 183 -6.39 9.33 -3.80
C VAL A 183 -7.26 10.22 -2.92
N TYR A 184 -7.94 11.16 -3.56
CA TYR A 184 -8.83 12.15 -2.97
C TYR A 184 -10.25 11.93 -3.48
N ALA A 185 -11.26 12.03 -2.64
CA ALA A 185 -12.65 12.06 -3.11
C ALA A 185 -13.01 13.46 -3.62
N GLU A 186 -13.78 13.52 -4.70
CA GLU A 186 -14.48 14.73 -5.10
C GLU A 186 -15.72 14.92 -4.22
N ASP A 187 -15.94 16.12 -3.69
CA ASP A 187 -17.18 16.43 -3.00
C ASP A 187 -18.31 16.60 -4.02
N GLU A 188 -19.29 15.69 -3.97
CA GLU A 188 -20.45 15.64 -4.87
C GLU A 188 -21.19 16.98 -4.97
N LYS A 189 -21.19 17.78 -3.90
CA LYS A 189 -21.93 19.06 -3.87
C LYS A 189 -21.14 20.21 -4.48
N THR A 190 -19.84 20.25 -4.25
CA THR A 190 -19.00 21.40 -4.61
C THR A 190 -18.14 21.15 -5.84
N GLY A 191 -17.97 19.90 -6.26
CA GLY A 191 -17.02 19.49 -7.30
C GLY A 191 -15.56 19.76 -6.93
N LYS A 192 -15.29 20.16 -5.69
CA LYS A 192 -13.94 20.44 -5.21
C LYS A 192 -13.31 19.16 -4.72
N TRP A 193 -12.02 19.03 -4.99
CA TRP A 193 -11.17 17.96 -4.50
C TRP A 193 -9.95 18.59 -3.83
N GLY A 194 -9.41 17.89 -2.83
CA GLY A 194 -8.32 18.36 -1.99
C GLY A 194 -8.56 18.03 -0.52
N GLY A 195 -7.54 18.22 0.32
CA GLY A 195 -7.56 17.82 1.72
C GLY A 195 -6.63 16.63 1.99
N GLU A 196 -6.96 15.82 2.98
CA GLU A 196 -6.22 14.58 3.29
C GLU A 196 -6.59 13.47 2.27
N PRO A 197 -5.61 12.73 1.74
CA PRO A 197 -5.90 11.59 0.89
C PRO A 197 -6.70 10.52 1.65
N LEU A 198 -7.77 10.00 1.04
CA LEU A 198 -8.56 8.90 1.61
C LEU A 198 -7.76 7.59 1.64
N ALA A 199 -6.90 7.40 0.64
CA ALA A 199 -6.03 6.26 0.52
C ALA A 199 -4.69 6.70 -0.09
N THR A 200 -3.62 6.19 0.50
CA THR A 200 -2.27 6.28 -0.06
C THR A 200 -1.75 4.86 -0.20
N ILE A 201 -1.39 4.47 -1.42
CA ILE A 201 -0.71 3.20 -1.71
C ILE A 201 0.70 3.50 -2.16
N VAL A 202 1.66 2.84 -1.53
CA VAL A 202 3.07 2.87 -1.91
C VAL A 202 3.42 1.49 -2.43
N ARG A 203 3.92 1.41 -3.65
CA ARG A 203 4.41 0.16 -4.24
C ARG A 203 5.82 0.36 -4.77
N VAL A 204 6.70 -0.57 -4.40
CA VAL A 204 8.03 -0.67 -4.97
C VAL A 204 7.99 -1.74 -6.06
N PHE A 205 8.51 -1.43 -7.23
CA PHE A 205 8.63 -2.40 -8.31
C PHE A 205 9.95 -2.24 -9.05
N ASP A 206 10.39 -3.35 -9.65
CA ASP A 206 11.59 -3.37 -10.47
C ASP A 206 11.19 -3.10 -11.94
N PRO A 207 11.66 -2.00 -12.54
CA PRO A 207 11.36 -1.65 -13.93
C PRO A 207 11.89 -2.69 -14.92
N THR A 208 12.90 -3.48 -14.53
CA THR A 208 13.53 -4.48 -15.40
C THR A 208 12.69 -5.74 -15.57
N VAL A 209 11.73 -5.96 -14.67
CA VAL A 209 10.86 -7.15 -14.65
C VAL A 209 9.58 -6.92 -15.48
N ASN A 210 9.44 -5.81 -16.20
CA ASN A 210 8.27 -5.58 -17.05
C ASN A 210 8.27 -6.53 -18.27
N LEU A 211 7.62 -7.68 -18.04
CA LEU A 211 7.31 -8.84 -18.86
C LEU A 211 6.42 -8.54 -20.10
N ASN A 212 6.76 -7.53 -20.90
CA ASN A 212 6.23 -7.43 -22.26
C ASN A 212 7.22 -8.05 -23.24
N GLY A 213 7.35 -9.38 -23.21
CA GLY A 213 7.79 -10.24 -24.33
C GLY A 213 9.21 -10.10 -24.89
N ASP A 214 9.92 -9.02 -24.58
CA ASP A 214 11.25 -8.73 -25.11
C ASP A 214 12.34 -9.20 -24.14
N ASP A 215 12.16 -10.37 -23.53
CA ASP A 215 13.25 -11.10 -22.87
C ASP A 215 14.44 -11.22 -23.83
N GLU A 216 14.18 -11.32 -25.14
CA GLU A 216 15.18 -11.24 -26.19
C GLU A 216 15.90 -9.88 -26.28
N ALA A 217 15.23 -8.74 -26.08
CA ALA A 217 15.91 -7.45 -26.12
C ALA A 217 16.82 -7.26 -24.90
N VAL A 218 16.37 -7.71 -23.73
CA VAL A 218 17.19 -7.73 -22.51
C VAL A 218 18.37 -8.70 -22.68
N LEU A 219 18.13 -9.91 -23.16
CA LEU A 219 19.19 -10.88 -23.47
C LEU A 219 20.15 -10.36 -24.53
N ARG A 220 19.67 -9.74 -25.62
CA ARG A 220 20.54 -9.14 -26.65
C ARG A 220 21.37 -8.00 -26.07
N TRP A 221 20.79 -7.18 -25.22
CA TRP A 221 21.52 -6.13 -24.51
C TRP A 221 22.61 -6.73 -23.61
N ILE A 222 22.27 -7.72 -22.77
CA ILE A 222 23.22 -8.44 -21.90
C ILE A 222 24.34 -9.09 -22.75
N LEU A 223 23.98 -9.78 -23.83
CA LEU A 223 24.92 -10.46 -24.71
C LEU A 223 25.85 -9.47 -25.43
N SER A 224 25.31 -8.34 -25.90
CA SER A 224 26.13 -7.29 -26.53
C SER A 224 27.17 -6.72 -25.56
N LYS A 225 26.80 -6.52 -24.29
CA LYS A 225 27.72 -6.03 -23.25
C LYS A 225 28.78 -7.07 -22.89
N LEU A 226 28.39 -8.35 -22.78
CA LEU A 226 29.35 -9.43 -22.59
C LEU A 226 30.35 -9.53 -23.75
N ASN A 227 29.90 -9.30 -24.99
CA ASN A 227 30.77 -9.35 -26.16
C ASN A 227 31.71 -8.14 -26.22
N GLU A 228 31.23 -6.94 -25.89
CA GLU A 228 32.05 -5.73 -25.76
C GLU A 228 33.13 -5.90 -24.67
N GLU A 229 32.81 -6.53 -23.54
CA GLU A 229 33.79 -6.83 -22.50
C GLU A 229 34.75 -7.96 -22.89
N LYS A 230 34.28 -8.96 -23.63
CA LYS A 230 35.15 -10.00 -24.22
C LYS A 230 36.12 -9.42 -25.23
N GLU A 231 35.73 -8.42 -26.02
CA GLU A 231 36.65 -7.71 -26.92
C GLU A 231 37.66 -6.87 -26.15
N ARG A 232 37.24 -6.18 -25.08
CA ARG A 232 38.15 -5.46 -24.18
C ARG A 232 39.16 -6.38 -23.48
N ARG A 233 38.75 -7.57 -23.03
CA ARG A 233 39.64 -8.54 -22.37
C ARG A 233 40.44 -9.38 -23.37
N GLY A 234 39.83 -9.75 -24.50
CA GLY A 234 40.41 -10.60 -25.54
C GLY A 234 41.37 -9.87 -26.47
N GLY A 235 41.21 -8.55 -26.63
CA GLY A 235 42.16 -7.70 -27.37
C GLY A 235 43.53 -7.54 -26.71
N ALA A 236 43.70 -8.01 -25.46
CA ALA A 236 45.00 -8.09 -24.79
C ALA A 236 45.71 -9.45 -25.01
N SER A 237 45.17 -10.34 -25.84
CA SER A 237 45.79 -11.62 -26.16
C SER A 237 46.89 -11.45 -27.21
N ALA A 238 48.10 -11.24 -26.69
CA ALA A 238 49.39 -11.68 -27.23
C ALA A 238 49.82 -11.14 -28.62
N PRO A 239 50.91 -10.36 -28.71
CA PRO A 239 51.61 -10.20 -29.97
C PRO A 239 52.01 -11.59 -30.48
N SER A 240 51.44 -11.97 -31.63
CA SER A 240 51.85 -13.13 -32.42
C SER A 240 53.32 -12.97 -32.77
N GLY A 241 54.19 -13.56 -31.94
CA GLY A 241 55.61 -13.67 -32.19
C GLY A 241 55.81 -14.59 -33.39
N SER A 242 56.19 -13.99 -34.52
CA SER A 242 57.33 -14.41 -35.36
C SER A 242 57.84 -15.84 -35.10
N GLY A 243 57.07 -16.85 -35.53
CA GLY A 243 57.49 -18.25 -35.57
C GLY A 243 58.05 -18.58 -36.95
N ALA A 244 59.31 -18.99 -36.96
CA ALA A 244 60.18 -19.26 -38.11
C ALA A 244 59.61 -20.22 -39.18
N PRO A 245 60.09 -20.12 -40.44
CA PRO A 245 59.72 -21.03 -41.53
C PRO A 245 60.20 -22.47 -41.26
N ALA A 246 59.28 -23.43 -41.37
CA ALA A 246 59.57 -24.86 -41.31
C ALA A 246 60.22 -25.37 -42.62
N PRO A 247 61.17 -26.34 -42.56
CA PRO A 247 61.83 -26.90 -43.73
C PRO A 247 60.95 -27.95 -44.45
N GLN A 248 61.03 -27.93 -45.78
CA GLN A 248 60.52 -28.96 -46.68
C GLN A 248 61.09 -30.34 -46.35
N GLY A 249 60.22 -31.32 -46.09
CA GLY A 249 60.49 -32.76 -46.17
C GLY A 249 59.26 -33.43 -46.78
N SER A 250 59.27 -33.66 -48.09
CA SER A 250 59.64 -34.89 -48.79
C SER A 250 58.46 -35.85 -48.97
N PRO A 251 58.13 -36.25 -50.23
CA PRO A 251 56.95 -37.05 -50.55
C PRO A 251 57.25 -38.55 -50.36
N GLY A 252 56.56 -39.18 -49.42
CA GLY A 252 56.60 -40.63 -49.22
C GLY A 252 55.22 -41.22 -49.47
N GLY A 253 55.03 -41.78 -50.67
CA GLY A 253 53.82 -42.54 -50.99
C GLY A 253 53.71 -43.79 -50.12
N ASN A 254 52.48 -44.20 -49.83
CA ASN A 254 52.21 -45.61 -49.61
C ASN A 254 50.85 -46.00 -50.17
N THR A 255 50.94 -47.03 -50.98
CA THR A 255 49.94 -47.78 -51.71
C THR A 255 48.93 -48.46 -50.79
N GLY A 256 47.66 -48.45 -51.24
CA GLY A 256 46.81 -49.65 -51.31
C GLY A 256 46.30 -50.25 -49.99
N VAL A 257 44.98 -50.44 -49.94
CA VAL A 257 44.30 -51.71 -49.66
C VAL A 257 42.81 -51.40 -49.35
N ARG A 258 41.95 -51.68 -50.35
CA ARG A 258 40.54 -52.13 -50.19
C ARG A 258 40.56 -53.61 -49.72
N PRO A 259 39.46 -54.30 -49.32
CA PRO A 259 38.05 -53.93 -49.11
C PRO A 259 37.51 -54.46 -47.72
N ARG A 260 36.26 -54.19 -47.30
CA ARG A 260 34.99 -54.86 -47.65
C ARG A 260 33.81 -54.00 -47.23
#